data_AF-A0A5B6YHT5-F1
#
_entry.id   AF-A0A5B6YHT5-F1
#
_cell.length_a   1.000
_cell.length_b   1.000
_cell.length_c   1.000
_cell.angle_alpha   90.00
_cell.angle_beta   90.00
_cell.angle_gamma   90.00
#
_symmetry.space_group_name_H-M   'P 1'
#
loop_
_entity.id
_entity.type
_entity.pdbx_description
1 polymer ?
#
loop_
_entity_poly.entity_id
_entity_poly.type
_entity_poly.pdbx_seq_one_letter_code
_entity_poly.pdbx_strand_id
1 'polypeptide(L)'
;MGFDVRASLIISLASIYDLDEQTFRRVLYRGYISELFVPYMDPTEDWYYKTFVDVGEFGFGLSAVSLEPLYDCPENAVFMDGYYAGQDGQPTKISNVFCIFEQHAGNVMWRHTETAIPGEVITEVRTEVSLVVRMVSTVGNYDYTINWEFKPSGSIKVKVGLSGVLDVRGVSYTHTDQIKEDAHGTLVAENTIGVYHDHFLNYHLDLDVDGDANSFVRTKLETKRV
;
A
#
# COMPACT_ATOMS: atom_id res chain seq x y z
N MET A 1 6.94 -14.48 4.06
CA MET A 1 5.85 -13.95 3.22
C MET A 1 4.78 -15.02 3.11
N GLY A 2 3.53 -14.69 3.39
CA GLY A 2 2.38 -15.57 3.26
C GLY A 2 1.33 -14.98 2.32
N PHE A 3 0.40 -15.82 1.90
CA PHE A 3 -0.75 -15.46 1.07
C PHE A 3 -2.01 -15.99 1.74
N ASP A 4 -3.02 -15.14 1.86
CA ASP A 4 -4.34 -15.51 2.36
C ASP A 4 -5.42 -15.03 1.39
N VAL A 5 -6.46 -15.84 1.21
CA VAL A 5 -7.53 -15.58 0.23
C VAL A 5 -8.32 -14.31 0.59
N ARG A 6 -8.40 -13.99 1.88
CA ARG A 6 -9.06 -12.80 2.38
C ARG A 6 -8.06 -11.65 2.46
N ALA A 7 -7.03 -11.77 3.29
CA ALA A 7 -6.09 -10.72 3.63
C ALA A 7 -5.00 -10.45 2.58
N SER A 8 -4.85 -11.30 1.55
CA SER A 8 -3.87 -11.14 0.48
C SER A 8 -2.42 -11.31 1.01
N LEU A 9 -1.50 -10.38 0.73
CA LEU A 9 -0.11 -10.41 1.15
C LEU A 9 0.04 -10.27 2.68
N ILE A 10 0.68 -11.26 3.31
CA ILE A 10 1.03 -11.22 4.73
C ILE A 10 2.56 -11.21 4.90
N ILE A 11 3.09 -10.19 5.57
CA ILE A 11 4.47 -10.17 6.04
C ILE A 11 4.50 -10.75 7.45
N SER A 12 5.41 -11.68 7.71
CA SER A 12 5.55 -12.31 9.03
C SER A 12 7.00 -12.50 9.42
N LEU A 13 7.27 -12.46 10.72
CA LEU A 13 8.57 -12.69 11.34
C LEU A 13 9.67 -11.76 10.80
N ALA A 14 9.33 -10.51 10.50
CA ALA A 14 10.31 -9.55 10.02
C ALA A 14 11.26 -9.19 11.16
N SER A 15 12.54 -9.47 10.95
CA SER A 15 13.64 -9.18 11.86
C SER A 15 14.78 -8.52 11.10
N ILE A 16 15.52 -7.65 11.77
CA ILE A 16 16.71 -7.00 11.23
C ILE A 16 17.96 -7.51 11.96
N TYR A 17 19.05 -7.70 11.24
CA TYR A 17 20.34 -8.03 11.84
C TYR A 17 21.00 -6.77 12.39
N ASP A 18 21.25 -6.75 13.68
CA ASP A 18 21.98 -5.70 14.36
C ASP A 18 23.48 -6.03 14.30
N LEU A 19 24.26 -5.18 13.63
CA LEU A 19 25.69 -5.41 13.42
C LEU A 19 26.51 -5.26 14.71
N ASP A 20 26.06 -4.40 15.62
CA ASP A 20 26.77 -4.12 16.86
C ASP A 20 26.54 -5.25 17.88
N GLU A 21 25.29 -5.70 17.99
CA GLU A 21 24.88 -6.79 18.89
C GLU A 21 25.06 -8.19 18.27
N GLN A 22 25.40 -8.27 16.98
CA GLN A 22 25.60 -9.50 16.21
C GLN A 22 24.42 -10.50 16.31
N THR A 23 23.20 -9.98 16.27
CA THR A 23 21.99 -10.80 16.42
C THR A 23 20.82 -10.26 15.61
N PHE A 24 19.87 -11.14 15.28
CA PHE A 24 18.60 -10.73 14.69
C PHE A 24 17.65 -10.23 15.79
N ARG A 25 17.08 -9.05 15.56
CA ARG A 25 16.12 -8.41 16.47
C ARG A 25 14.76 -8.33 15.80
N ARG A 26 13.73 -8.74 16.54
CA ARG A 26 12.35 -8.75 16.05
C ARG A 26 11.83 -7.33 15.87
N VAL A 27 11.02 -7.13 14.82
CA VAL A 27 10.37 -5.85 14.53
C VAL A 27 8.87 -6.05 14.33
N LEU A 28 8.47 -7.00 13.46
CA LEU A 28 7.08 -7.22 13.08
C LEU A 28 6.80 -8.73 13.05
N TYR A 29 5.91 -9.19 13.92
CA TYR A 29 5.46 -10.58 13.92
C TYR A 29 4.52 -10.85 12.75
N ARG A 30 3.54 -9.97 12.51
CA ARG A 30 2.57 -10.11 11.43
C ARG A 30 2.03 -8.75 10.95
N GLY A 31 2.11 -8.50 9.65
CA GLY A 31 1.62 -7.29 9.00
C GLY A 31 0.82 -7.60 7.74
N TYR A 32 -0.39 -7.04 7.63
CA TYR A 32 -1.25 -7.17 6.45
C TYR A 32 -2.38 -6.13 6.46
N ILE A 33 -3.09 -5.99 5.34
CA ILE A 33 -4.32 -5.18 5.25
C ILE A 33 -5.47 -5.99 5.85
N SER A 34 -6.03 -5.51 6.95
CA SER A 34 -7.14 -6.18 7.63
C SER A 34 -8.48 -5.90 6.97
N GLU A 35 -8.67 -4.69 6.44
CA GLU A 35 -9.91 -4.28 5.79
C GLU A 35 -9.72 -3.06 4.88
N LEU A 36 -10.58 -2.96 3.87
CA LEU A 36 -10.79 -1.78 3.02
C LEU A 36 -12.23 -1.31 3.19
N PHE A 37 -12.44 0.01 3.24
CA PHE A 37 -13.78 0.59 3.26
C PHE A 37 -13.90 1.70 2.22
N VAL A 38 -14.81 1.54 1.27
CA VAL A 38 -15.01 2.44 0.12
C VAL A 38 -16.44 2.99 0.12
N PRO A 39 -16.75 3.99 0.98
CA PRO A 39 -18.07 4.61 1.03
C PRO A 39 -18.26 5.65 -0.08
N TYR A 40 -19.34 5.50 -0.85
CA TYR A 40 -19.82 6.54 -1.77
C TYR A 40 -20.70 7.57 -1.05
N MET A 41 -20.66 8.81 -1.54
CA MET A 41 -21.29 9.97 -0.88
C MET A 41 -22.53 10.50 -1.61
N ASP A 42 -23.18 9.64 -2.40
CA ASP A 42 -24.46 9.96 -3.05
C ASP A 42 -25.62 9.28 -2.29
N PRO A 43 -26.52 10.05 -1.65
CA PRO A 43 -27.61 9.51 -0.83
C PRO A 43 -28.83 9.06 -1.64
N THR A 44 -28.80 9.15 -2.98
CA THR A 44 -29.91 8.71 -3.84
C THR A 44 -30.03 7.18 -3.85
N GLU A 45 -31.21 6.69 -4.25
CA GLU A 45 -31.56 5.26 -4.24
C GLU A 45 -30.53 4.38 -4.97
N ASP A 46 -29.90 4.91 -6.02
CA ASP A 46 -28.93 4.18 -6.84
C ASP A 46 -27.54 4.02 -6.16
N TRP A 47 -27.25 4.79 -5.11
CA TRP A 47 -25.88 4.89 -4.54
C TRP A 47 -25.81 4.75 -3.02
N TYR A 48 -26.87 5.03 -2.27
CA TYR A 48 -26.80 5.13 -0.80
C TYR A 48 -26.26 3.88 -0.08
N TYR A 49 -26.36 2.71 -0.71
CA TYR A 49 -25.92 1.42 -0.17
C TYR A 49 -24.50 1.03 -0.61
N LYS A 50 -23.86 1.78 -1.52
CA LYS A 50 -22.53 1.47 -2.04
C LYS A 50 -21.46 1.90 -1.04
N THR A 51 -21.15 1.02 -0.10
CA THR A 51 -20.10 1.24 0.89
C THR A 51 -19.27 -0.03 1.06
N PHE A 52 -18.47 -0.36 0.05
CA PHE A 52 -17.82 -1.66 -0.05
C PHE A 52 -16.85 -1.91 1.09
N VAL A 53 -16.81 -3.17 1.52
CA VAL A 53 -15.88 -3.67 2.53
C VAL A 53 -15.00 -4.73 1.87
N ASP A 54 -14.07 -4.30 1.00
CA ASP A 54 -13.51 -5.13 -0.06
C ASP A 54 -12.87 -6.44 0.43
N VAL A 55 -12.12 -6.38 1.54
CA VAL A 55 -11.42 -7.54 2.10
C VAL A 55 -12.43 -8.53 2.67
N GLY A 56 -13.47 -8.04 3.34
CA GLY A 56 -14.54 -8.84 3.93
C GLY A 56 -15.54 -9.42 2.93
N GLU A 57 -15.93 -8.64 1.91
CA GLU A 57 -17.02 -8.97 0.98
C GLU A 57 -16.54 -9.75 -0.24
N PHE A 58 -15.37 -9.39 -0.81
CA PHE A 58 -14.87 -9.97 -2.06
C PHE A 58 -13.60 -10.79 -1.88
N GLY A 59 -12.87 -10.57 -0.79
CA GLY A 59 -11.61 -11.25 -0.50
C GLY A 59 -10.47 -10.65 -1.31
N PHE A 60 -9.60 -9.92 -0.65
CA PHE A 60 -8.53 -9.16 -1.31
C PHE A 60 -7.50 -10.07 -2.00
N GLY A 61 -7.27 -11.27 -1.45
CA GLY A 61 -6.43 -12.30 -2.07
C GLY A 61 -7.13 -13.05 -3.21
N LEU A 62 -8.46 -13.22 -3.14
CA LEU A 62 -9.26 -13.75 -4.26
C LEU A 62 -9.27 -12.78 -5.44
N SER A 63 -9.31 -11.47 -5.16
CA SER A 63 -9.21 -10.37 -6.12
C SER A 63 -7.79 -10.08 -6.59
N ALA A 64 -6.81 -10.90 -6.20
CA ALA A 64 -5.45 -10.75 -6.67
C ALA A 64 -5.31 -11.05 -8.16
N VAL A 65 -4.53 -10.25 -8.86
CA VAL A 65 -4.27 -10.42 -10.29
C VAL A 65 -2.85 -10.91 -10.56
N SER A 66 -2.65 -11.52 -11.74
CA SER A 66 -1.30 -11.88 -12.18
C SER A 66 -0.56 -10.61 -12.59
N LEU A 67 0.63 -10.38 -12.03
CA LEU A 67 1.40 -9.18 -12.32
C LEU A 67 2.05 -9.28 -13.70
N GLU A 68 1.94 -8.21 -14.48
CA GLU A 68 2.53 -8.09 -15.81
C GLU A 68 4.00 -7.69 -15.74
N PRO A 69 4.94 -8.55 -16.17
CA PRO A 69 6.37 -8.24 -16.14
C PRO A 69 6.70 -6.98 -16.94
N LEU A 70 7.66 -6.18 -16.44
CA LEU A 70 8.11 -4.89 -16.99
C LEU A 70 7.11 -3.72 -16.88
N TYR A 71 5.85 -3.98 -16.56
CA TYR A 71 4.83 -2.95 -16.37
C TYR A 71 4.50 -2.78 -14.88
N ASP A 72 4.03 -3.85 -14.24
CA ASP A 72 3.72 -3.85 -12.81
C ASP A 72 4.98 -3.97 -11.97
N CYS A 73 6.02 -4.62 -12.49
CA CYS A 73 7.27 -4.89 -11.78
C CYS A 73 8.48 -4.68 -12.68
N PRO A 74 9.61 -4.19 -12.15
CA PRO A 74 10.81 -3.93 -12.94
C PRO A 74 11.46 -5.22 -13.46
N GLU A 75 12.40 -5.08 -14.39
CA GLU A 75 13.10 -6.19 -15.03
C GLU A 75 13.84 -7.11 -14.04
N ASN A 76 14.36 -6.57 -12.95
CA ASN A 76 15.06 -7.34 -11.91
C ASN A 76 14.12 -8.04 -10.91
N ALA A 77 12.81 -8.07 -11.17
CA ALA A 77 11.84 -8.67 -10.28
C ALA A 77 11.82 -10.20 -10.37
N VAL A 78 11.68 -10.84 -9.21
CA VAL A 78 11.41 -12.27 -9.07
C VAL A 78 9.92 -12.44 -8.75
N PHE A 79 9.23 -13.27 -9.52
CA PHE A 79 7.81 -13.53 -9.34
C PHE A 79 7.54 -14.79 -8.53
N MET A 80 6.43 -14.79 -7.81
CA MET A 80 5.96 -15.96 -7.05
C MET A 80 4.48 -16.18 -7.33
N ASP A 81 4.10 -17.45 -7.44
CA ASP A 81 2.71 -17.87 -7.64
C ASP A 81 1.96 -17.98 -6.30
N GLY A 82 0.65 -17.76 -6.33
CA GLY A 82 -0.26 -17.99 -5.21
C GLY A 82 -1.25 -19.12 -5.51
N TYR A 83 -1.80 -19.71 -4.47
CA TYR A 83 -2.87 -20.69 -4.58
C TYR A 83 -3.95 -20.43 -3.54
N TYR A 84 -5.20 -20.69 -3.92
CA TYR A 84 -6.35 -20.64 -3.03
C TYR A 84 -7.30 -21.82 -3.30
N ALA A 85 -8.25 -22.06 -2.40
CA ALA A 85 -9.31 -23.04 -2.62
C ALA A 85 -10.47 -22.39 -3.38
N GLY A 86 -10.80 -22.91 -4.57
CA GLY A 86 -11.96 -22.52 -5.35
C GLY A 86 -13.28 -22.84 -4.63
N GLN A 87 -14.40 -22.38 -5.18
CA GLN A 87 -15.73 -22.63 -4.60
C GLN A 87 -16.08 -24.13 -4.53
N ASP A 88 -15.49 -24.94 -5.40
CA ASP A 88 -15.58 -26.40 -5.44
C ASP A 88 -14.55 -27.09 -4.52
N GLY A 89 -13.76 -26.31 -3.77
CA GLY A 89 -12.68 -26.77 -2.90
C GLY A 89 -11.40 -27.17 -3.65
N GLN A 90 -11.34 -27.03 -4.97
CA GLN A 90 -10.14 -27.38 -5.74
C GLN A 90 -9.10 -26.27 -5.68
N PRO A 91 -7.79 -26.61 -5.66
CA PRO A 91 -6.74 -25.61 -5.66
C PRO A 91 -6.74 -24.82 -6.97
N THR A 92 -6.90 -23.50 -6.87
CA THR A 92 -6.79 -22.56 -7.99
C THR A 92 -5.48 -21.80 -7.89
N LYS A 93 -4.74 -21.76 -9.01
CA LYS A 93 -3.46 -21.07 -9.11
C LYS A 93 -3.67 -19.63 -9.60
N ILE A 94 -2.94 -18.68 -9.00
CA ILE A 94 -2.72 -17.34 -9.54
C ILE A 94 -1.23 -17.22 -9.85
N SER A 95 -0.88 -17.14 -11.13
CA SER A 95 0.52 -17.00 -11.54
C SER A 95 1.03 -15.59 -11.24
N ASN A 96 2.31 -15.43 -10.90
CA ASN A 96 2.92 -14.10 -10.70
C ASN A 96 2.14 -13.18 -9.73
N VAL A 97 1.53 -13.72 -8.67
CA VAL A 97 0.70 -12.94 -7.75
C VAL A 97 1.53 -11.94 -6.92
N PHE A 98 2.80 -12.27 -6.70
CA PHE A 98 3.77 -11.39 -6.06
C PHE A 98 4.95 -11.13 -6.98
N CYS A 99 5.57 -9.96 -6.82
CA CYS A 99 6.91 -9.73 -7.31
C CYS A 99 7.79 -9.14 -6.21
N ILE A 100 9.06 -9.53 -6.21
CA ILE A 100 10.08 -9.09 -5.25
C ILE A 100 11.23 -8.49 -6.05
N PHE A 101 11.64 -7.28 -5.73
CA PHE A 101 12.71 -6.60 -6.47
C PHE A 101 13.50 -5.63 -5.59
N GLU A 102 14.74 -5.38 -5.99
CA GLU A 102 15.57 -4.33 -5.43
C GLU A 102 15.28 -3.00 -6.12
N GLN A 103 15.12 -1.93 -5.35
CA GLN A 103 14.87 -0.57 -5.83
C GLN A 103 16.08 0.33 -5.58
N HIS A 104 16.71 0.79 -6.67
CA HIS A 104 17.93 1.62 -6.64
C HIS A 104 17.71 3.13 -6.84
N ALA A 105 16.60 3.54 -7.46
CA ALA A 105 16.51 4.87 -8.07
C ALA A 105 16.41 6.00 -7.02
N GLY A 106 17.42 6.88 -7.01
CA GLY A 106 17.35 8.22 -6.39
C GLY A 106 17.43 8.30 -4.86
N ASN A 107 17.56 7.17 -4.17
CA ASN A 107 17.57 7.15 -2.70
C ASN A 107 18.99 7.38 -2.15
N VAL A 108 19.24 8.59 -1.67
CA VAL A 108 20.39 8.90 -0.81
C VAL A 108 20.10 8.35 0.58
N MET A 109 20.92 7.40 1.05
CA MET A 109 20.84 6.86 2.41
C MET A 109 21.22 7.94 3.42
N TRP A 110 22.38 8.55 3.21
CA TRP A 110 22.85 9.72 3.94
C TRP A 110 23.94 10.45 3.14
N ARG A 111 24.10 11.73 3.41
CA ARG A 111 25.15 12.55 2.82
C ARG A 111 25.56 13.68 3.73
N HIS A 112 26.80 14.13 3.61
CA HIS A 112 27.28 15.35 4.25
C HIS A 112 28.31 16.05 3.36
N THR A 113 28.33 17.38 3.42
CA THR A 113 29.35 18.22 2.80
C THR A 113 29.82 19.23 3.83
N GLU A 114 31.05 19.09 4.31
CA GLU A 114 31.70 20.00 5.23
C GLU A 114 32.54 21.01 4.44
N THR A 115 32.34 22.29 4.73
CA THR A 115 32.99 23.43 4.07
C THR A 115 33.52 24.48 5.05
N ALA A 116 33.29 24.30 6.35
CA ALA A 116 33.71 25.21 7.40
C ALA A 116 35.16 24.97 7.84
N ILE A 117 35.78 23.86 7.45
CA ILE A 117 37.20 23.60 7.70
C ILE A 117 38.03 24.43 6.72
N PRO A 118 38.85 25.40 7.19
CA PRO A 118 39.58 26.29 6.30
C PRO A 118 40.50 25.52 5.34
N GLY A 119 40.31 25.74 4.04
CA GLY A 119 41.11 25.11 2.99
C GLY A 119 40.67 23.68 2.62
N GLU A 120 39.60 23.15 3.23
CA GLU A 120 39.12 21.80 2.96
C GLU A 120 37.64 21.80 2.53
N VAL A 121 37.31 20.92 1.57
CA VAL A 121 35.93 20.57 1.22
C VAL A 121 35.82 19.06 1.29
N ILE A 122 35.08 18.56 2.27
CA ILE A 122 34.90 17.12 2.51
C ILE A 122 33.47 16.75 2.15
N THR A 123 33.28 15.84 1.19
CA THR A 123 31.95 15.37 0.79
C THR A 123 31.89 13.86 0.85
N GLU A 124 30.86 13.34 1.50
CA GLU A 124 30.55 11.92 1.58
C GLU A 124 29.07 11.71 1.24
N VAL A 125 28.78 10.77 0.34
CA VAL A 125 27.42 10.43 -0.12
C VAL A 125 27.32 8.92 -0.20
N ARG A 126 26.28 8.36 0.42
CA ARG A 126 25.95 6.94 0.31
C ARG A 126 24.52 6.75 -0.14
N THR A 127 24.33 5.85 -1.09
CA THR A 127 23.02 5.42 -1.57
C THR A 127 22.54 4.21 -0.78
N GLU A 128 21.24 3.94 -0.86
CA GLU A 128 20.63 2.72 -0.32
C GLU A 128 19.92 1.96 -1.44
N VAL A 129 19.81 0.65 -1.25
CA VAL A 129 18.98 -0.24 -2.05
C VAL A 129 17.91 -0.79 -1.11
N SER A 130 16.64 -0.59 -1.45
CA SER A 130 15.53 -1.16 -0.68
C SER A 130 14.97 -2.40 -1.37
N LEU A 131 14.44 -3.34 -0.59
CA LEU A 131 13.76 -4.52 -1.09
C LEU A 131 12.26 -4.27 -1.08
N VAL A 132 11.59 -4.41 -2.23
CA VAL A 132 10.15 -4.22 -2.35
C VAL A 132 9.47 -5.56 -2.62
N VAL A 133 8.42 -5.85 -1.85
CA VAL A 133 7.45 -6.90 -2.14
C VAL A 133 6.16 -6.24 -2.60
N ARG A 134 5.74 -6.54 -3.83
CA ARG A 134 4.56 -5.96 -4.47
C ARG A 134 3.50 -7.01 -4.77
N MET A 135 2.26 -6.59 -4.64
CA MET A 135 1.06 -7.29 -5.09
C MET A 135 0.05 -6.29 -5.63
N VAL A 136 -0.82 -6.72 -6.54
CA VAL A 136 -1.98 -5.94 -7.01
C VAL A 136 -3.25 -6.75 -6.77
N SER A 137 -4.25 -6.09 -6.20
CA SER A 137 -5.61 -6.61 -6.08
C SER A 137 -6.56 -5.69 -6.82
N THR A 138 -7.40 -6.25 -7.68
CA THR A 138 -8.39 -5.53 -8.48
C THR A 138 -9.78 -5.92 -8.00
N VAL A 139 -10.50 -4.97 -7.40
CA VAL A 139 -11.84 -5.19 -6.85
C VAL A 139 -12.82 -4.35 -7.66
N GLY A 140 -13.60 -5.01 -8.51
CA GLY A 140 -14.50 -4.34 -9.44
C GLY A 140 -13.75 -3.39 -10.37
N ASN A 141 -13.95 -2.09 -10.19
CA ASN A 141 -13.41 -1.03 -11.03
C ASN A 141 -12.07 -0.45 -10.53
N TYR A 142 -11.61 -0.79 -9.33
CA TYR A 142 -10.39 -0.23 -8.74
C TYR A 142 -9.24 -1.22 -8.66
N ASP A 143 -8.02 -0.71 -8.88
CA ASP A 143 -6.77 -1.44 -8.75
C ASP A 143 -5.95 -0.88 -7.57
N TYR A 144 -5.58 -1.76 -6.65
CA TYR A 144 -4.78 -1.43 -5.47
C TYR A 144 -3.40 -2.06 -5.57
N THR A 145 -2.36 -1.26 -5.77
CA THR A 145 -0.96 -1.72 -5.74
C THR A 145 -0.39 -1.63 -4.33
N ILE A 146 -0.16 -2.76 -3.69
CA ILE A 146 0.36 -2.84 -2.32
C ILE A 146 1.86 -3.10 -2.34
N ASN A 147 2.65 -2.22 -1.72
CA ASN A 147 4.09 -2.35 -1.60
C ASN A 147 4.52 -2.41 -0.14
N TRP A 148 5.29 -3.43 0.21
CA TRP A 148 6.09 -3.47 1.44
C TRP A 148 7.56 -3.26 1.06
N GLU A 149 8.11 -2.12 1.45
CA GLU A 149 9.49 -1.72 1.19
C GLU A 149 10.33 -1.84 2.47
N PHE A 150 11.39 -2.65 2.43
CA PHE A 150 12.33 -2.86 3.52
C PHE A 150 13.64 -2.14 3.21
N LYS A 151 14.11 -1.32 4.15
CA LYS A 151 15.30 -0.49 3.99
C LYS A 151 16.45 -1.00 4.87
N PRO A 152 17.71 -0.88 4.44
CA PRO A 152 18.87 -1.26 5.26
C PRO A 152 18.98 -0.41 6.54
N SER A 153 18.35 0.78 6.57
CA SER A 153 18.24 1.61 7.77
C SER A 153 17.28 1.07 8.85
N GLY A 154 16.66 -0.10 8.63
CA GLY A 154 15.66 -0.69 9.53
C GLY A 154 14.24 -0.18 9.36
N SER A 155 14.00 0.75 8.44
CA SER A 155 12.65 1.24 8.15
C SER A 155 11.87 0.23 7.29
N ILE A 156 10.61 0.01 7.67
CA ILE A 156 9.60 -0.65 6.83
C ILE A 156 8.64 0.43 6.34
N LYS A 157 8.51 0.58 5.03
CA LYS A 157 7.59 1.52 4.39
C LYS A 157 6.49 0.74 3.69
N VAL A 158 5.25 0.98 4.10
CA VAL A 158 4.07 0.44 3.41
C VAL A 158 3.49 1.53 2.53
N LYS A 159 3.26 1.24 1.25
CA LYS A 159 2.67 2.17 0.29
C LYS A 159 1.53 1.50 -0.45
N VAL A 160 0.48 2.26 -0.72
CA VAL A 160 -0.63 1.85 -1.57
C VAL A 160 -0.74 2.82 -2.74
N GLY A 161 -0.76 2.27 -3.95
CA GLY A 161 -1.12 2.99 -5.18
C GLY A 161 -2.57 2.68 -5.54
N LEU A 162 -3.30 3.69 -5.99
CA LEU A 162 -4.67 3.58 -6.49
C LEU A 162 -4.67 3.86 -8.00
N SER A 163 -5.28 2.97 -8.77
CA SER A 163 -5.54 3.12 -10.20
C SER A 163 -6.92 2.53 -10.52
N GLY A 164 -7.20 2.32 -11.80
CA GLY A 164 -8.44 1.73 -12.30
C GLY A 164 -9.35 2.76 -12.96
N VAL A 165 -10.65 2.53 -12.84
CA VAL A 165 -11.70 3.30 -13.51
C VAL A 165 -12.66 3.86 -12.47
N LEU A 166 -13.08 5.11 -12.61
CA LEU A 166 -14.10 5.70 -11.74
C LEU A 166 -15.42 4.93 -11.87
N ASP A 167 -16.10 4.65 -10.76
CA ASP A 167 -17.54 4.33 -10.81
C ASP A 167 -18.31 5.63 -11.06
N VAL A 168 -19.14 5.63 -12.09
CA VAL A 168 -19.73 6.85 -12.64
C VAL A 168 -21.24 6.81 -12.64
N ARG A 169 -21.85 7.97 -12.39
CA ARG A 169 -23.28 8.18 -12.55
C ARG A 169 -23.57 8.86 -13.87
N GLY A 170 -24.43 8.24 -14.67
CA GLY A 170 -24.97 8.84 -15.89
C GLY A 170 -25.90 10.01 -15.56
N VAL A 171 -25.70 11.15 -16.23
CA VAL A 171 -26.49 12.37 -16.05
C VAL A 171 -26.80 13.03 -17.39
N SER A 172 -27.80 13.92 -17.42
CA SER A 172 -28.11 14.70 -18.63
C SER A 172 -27.16 15.88 -18.85
N TYR A 173 -26.31 16.21 -17.87
CA TYR A 173 -25.38 17.34 -17.95
C TYR A 173 -24.28 17.08 -18.98
N THR A 174 -24.04 18.05 -19.87
CA THR A 174 -22.87 18.08 -20.76
C THR A 174 -21.85 19.14 -20.32
N HIS A 175 -22.26 20.12 -19.53
CA HIS A 175 -21.41 21.23 -19.07
C HIS A 175 -21.70 21.54 -17.58
N THR A 176 -20.70 22.06 -16.87
CA THR A 176 -20.79 22.29 -15.42
C THR A 176 -21.80 23.37 -15.02
N ASP A 177 -22.08 24.33 -15.88
CA ASP A 177 -23.07 25.40 -15.66
C ASP A 177 -24.53 24.89 -15.66
N GLN A 178 -24.76 23.67 -16.16
CA GLN A 178 -26.05 23.00 -16.15
C GLN A 178 -26.39 22.38 -14.77
N ILE A 179 -25.38 22.20 -13.91
CA ILE A 179 -25.55 21.65 -12.56
C ILE A 179 -26.15 22.73 -11.65
N LYS A 180 -27.36 22.50 -11.14
CA LYS A 180 -28.10 23.48 -10.31
C LYS A 180 -28.16 23.13 -8.83
N GLU A 181 -27.92 21.86 -8.50
CA GLU A 181 -27.96 21.31 -7.14
C GLU A 181 -26.69 20.48 -6.92
N ASP A 182 -26.46 20.04 -5.68
CA ASP A 182 -25.35 19.14 -5.40
C ASP A 182 -25.50 17.85 -6.21
N ALA A 183 -24.52 17.58 -7.06
CA ALA A 183 -24.51 16.41 -7.92
C ALA A 183 -23.73 15.25 -7.29
N HIS A 184 -23.30 15.38 -6.03
CA HIS A 184 -22.59 14.38 -5.22
C HIS A 184 -21.34 13.81 -5.90
N GLY A 185 -20.71 14.64 -6.74
CA GLY A 185 -19.58 14.25 -7.54
C GLY A 185 -19.16 15.35 -8.52
N THR A 186 -18.14 15.06 -9.30
CA THR A 186 -17.61 15.98 -10.32
C THR A 186 -18.03 15.50 -11.72
N LEU A 187 -18.48 16.41 -12.58
CA LEU A 187 -18.68 16.13 -14.00
C LEU A 187 -17.30 15.96 -14.66
N VAL A 188 -16.90 14.72 -14.94
CA VAL A 188 -15.57 14.37 -15.46
C VAL A 188 -15.55 14.24 -16.99
N ALA A 189 -16.72 14.01 -17.59
CA ALA A 189 -16.96 14.04 -19.02
C ALA A 189 -18.43 14.39 -19.29
N GLU A 190 -18.80 14.65 -20.54
CA GLU A 190 -20.20 14.79 -20.92
C GLU A 190 -21.00 13.59 -20.40
N ASN A 191 -22.15 13.87 -19.79
CA ASN A 191 -23.08 12.91 -19.23
C ASN A 191 -22.53 12.04 -18.09
N THR A 192 -21.37 12.38 -17.51
CA THR A 192 -20.62 11.47 -16.63
C THR A 192 -20.16 12.16 -15.35
N ILE A 193 -20.77 11.80 -14.23
CA ILE A 193 -20.33 12.23 -12.89
C ILE A 193 -19.46 11.15 -12.26
N GLY A 194 -18.24 11.50 -11.86
CA GLY A 194 -17.46 10.71 -10.91
C GLY A 194 -17.95 11.01 -9.50
N VAL A 195 -18.64 10.04 -8.89
CA VAL A 195 -19.27 10.20 -7.57
C VAL A 195 -18.21 10.30 -6.49
N TYR A 196 -18.37 11.25 -5.56
CA TYR A 196 -17.45 11.38 -4.42
C TYR A 196 -17.46 10.11 -3.57
N HIS A 197 -16.28 9.66 -3.17
CA HIS A 197 -16.10 8.49 -2.33
C HIS A 197 -14.72 8.55 -1.66
N ASP A 198 -14.56 7.79 -0.59
CA ASP A 198 -13.28 7.66 0.12
C ASP A 198 -12.68 6.27 -0.09
N HIS A 199 -11.38 6.15 0.16
CA HIS A 199 -10.67 4.87 0.23
C HIS A 199 -9.99 4.77 1.59
N PHE A 200 -10.57 4.00 2.51
CA PHE A 200 -9.98 3.73 3.81
C PHE A 200 -9.32 2.36 3.82
N LEU A 201 -8.05 2.31 4.22
CA LEU A 201 -7.30 1.07 4.35
C LEU A 201 -6.89 0.90 5.81
N ASN A 202 -7.22 -0.25 6.39
CA ASN A 202 -6.80 -0.63 7.73
C ASN A 202 -5.69 -1.67 7.67
N TYR A 203 -4.65 -1.44 8.45
CA TYR A 203 -3.54 -2.39 8.60
C TYR A 203 -3.58 -3.03 9.98
N HIS A 204 -3.44 -4.35 10.01
CA HIS A 204 -3.03 -5.06 11.21
C HIS A 204 -1.51 -5.10 11.25
N LEU A 205 -0.91 -4.49 12.27
CA LEU A 205 0.54 -4.43 12.49
C LEU A 205 0.86 -4.96 13.89
N ASP A 206 1.15 -6.24 13.98
CA ASP A 206 1.58 -6.92 15.20
C ASP A 206 3.10 -6.72 15.38
N LEU A 207 3.46 -5.59 16.00
CA LEU A 207 4.84 -5.21 16.25
C LEU A 207 5.35 -5.89 17.51
N ASP A 208 6.48 -6.59 17.37
CA ASP A 208 7.26 -7.15 18.47
C ASP A 208 8.61 -6.45 18.48
N VAL A 209 8.65 -5.22 19.00
CA VAL A 209 9.85 -4.39 19.05
C VAL A 209 10.83 -4.99 20.05
N ASP A 210 11.80 -5.73 19.51
CA ASP A 210 12.81 -6.47 20.28
C ASP A 210 12.25 -7.52 21.26
N GLY A 211 11.01 -7.98 21.03
CA GLY A 211 10.27 -8.87 21.92
C GLY A 211 8.78 -8.54 21.95
N ASP A 212 8.00 -9.37 22.63
CA ASP A 212 6.54 -9.29 22.74
C ASP A 212 6.04 -8.35 23.85
N ALA A 213 6.87 -8.14 24.88
CA ALA A 213 6.54 -7.27 26.01
C ALA A 213 6.72 -5.77 25.66
N ASN A 214 5.79 -5.23 24.86
CA ASN A 214 5.84 -3.83 24.40
C ASN A 214 4.87 -2.91 25.15
N SER A 215 5.04 -1.60 24.97
CA SER A 215 4.13 -0.56 25.49
C SER A 215 4.00 0.56 24.48
N PHE A 216 2.80 1.15 24.37
CA PHE A 216 2.56 2.31 23.54
C PHE A 216 2.88 3.60 24.32
N VAL A 217 3.85 4.38 23.82
CA VAL A 217 4.26 5.64 24.45
C VAL A 217 3.87 6.81 23.55
N ARG A 218 3.24 7.83 24.14
CA ARG A 218 2.89 9.09 23.46
C ARG A 218 3.76 10.22 23.99
N THR A 219 4.70 10.69 23.18
CA THR A 219 5.53 11.87 23.47
C THR A 219 4.86 13.14 22.96
N LYS A 220 4.55 14.10 23.83
CA LYS A 220 3.99 15.40 23.46
C LYS A 220 5.09 16.45 23.44
N LEU A 221 5.15 17.25 22.37
CA LEU A 221 6.02 18.41 22.29
C LEU A 221 5.29 19.62 22.89
N GLU A 222 5.91 20.26 23.87
CA GLU A 222 5.37 21.45 24.53
C GLU A 222 6.34 22.61 24.36
N THR A 223 5.82 23.78 23.95
CA THR A 223 6.63 24.99 23.87
C THR A 223 6.88 25.53 25.27
N LYS A 224 8.15 25.61 25.67
CA LYS A 224 8.56 26.31 26.89
C LYS A 224 9.15 27.67 26.51
N ARG A 225 8.58 28.76 27.02
CA ARG A 225 9.25 30.06 26.96
C ARG A 225 10.46 30.00 27.91
N VAL A 226 11.64 30.17 27.34
CA VAL A 226 12.91 30.30 28.06
C VAL A 226 13.22 31.78 28.23
#